data_AF-A0A7X9D8X8-F1
#
_entry.id   AF-A0A7X9D8X8-F1
#
_cell.length_a   1.000
_cell.length_b   1.000
_cell.length_c   1.000
_cell.angle_alpha   90.00
_cell.angle_beta   90.00
_cell.angle_gamma   90.00
#
_symmetry.space_group_name_H-M   'P 1'
#
loop_
_entity.id
_entity.type
_entity.pdbx_description
1 polymer ?
#
loop_
_entity_poly.entity_id
_entity_poly.type
_entity_poly.pdbx_seq_one_letter_code
_entity_poly.pdbx_strand_id
1 'polypeptide(L)'
;KPYISGEFSIADIKRAKYNETFFNETGDRFYKAKLYFITLDEKSGAEKKTAVNMLVQASTLNEALDIVDTEMKKTMIDYSVAALTETPIMDVFPYVGEQEKQKEE
;
A
#
# COMPACT_ATOMS: atom_id res chain seq x y z
N LYS A 1 -5.52 5.64 -22.88
CA LYS A 1 -4.80 6.93 -22.77
C LYS A 1 -5.76 7.94 -22.16
N PRO A 2 -5.56 8.40 -20.92
CA PRO A 2 -6.41 9.45 -20.40
C PRO A 2 -6.14 10.72 -21.18
N TYR A 3 -7.21 11.41 -21.58
CA TYR A 3 -7.17 12.68 -22.28
C TYR A 3 -7.20 13.77 -21.21
N ILE A 4 -6.05 14.35 -20.89
CA ILE A 4 -5.99 15.56 -20.05
C ILE A 4 -5.84 16.73 -21.02
N SER A 5 -6.90 17.52 -21.18
CA SER A 5 -6.86 18.78 -21.94
C SER A 5 -6.63 19.94 -20.97
N GLY A 6 -5.43 20.53 -20.97
CA GLY A 6 -5.06 21.71 -20.17
C GLY A 6 -3.55 21.87 -19.97
N GLU A 7 -3.12 22.99 -19.36
CA GLU A 7 -1.74 23.17 -18.87
C GLU A 7 -1.50 22.24 -17.67
N PHE A 8 -0.62 21.25 -17.82
CA PHE A 8 -0.19 20.37 -16.74
C PHE A 8 1.09 20.94 -16.10
N SER A 9 0.96 21.58 -14.94
CA SER A 9 2.11 22.05 -14.16
C SER A 9 2.36 21.11 -12.97
N ILE A 10 3.58 20.57 -12.88
CA ILE A 10 4.00 19.73 -11.76
C ILE A 10 4.41 20.66 -10.62
N ALA A 11 3.64 20.66 -9.54
CA ALA A 11 3.92 21.49 -8.38
C ALA A 11 5.08 20.96 -7.53
N ASP A 12 5.17 19.63 -7.33
CA ASP A 12 6.19 18.99 -6.50
C ASP A 12 6.31 17.49 -6.80
N ILE A 13 7.46 16.89 -6.47
CA ILE A 13 7.74 15.46 -6.56
C ILE A 13 8.25 14.98 -5.21
N LYS A 14 7.45 14.14 -4.53
CA LYS A 14 7.79 13.61 -3.20
C LYS A 14 7.95 12.10 -3.22
N ARG A 15 8.98 11.62 -2.53
CA ARG A 15 9.12 10.19 -2.22
C ARG A 15 8.19 9.84 -1.04
N ALA A 16 7.27 8.92 -1.26
CA ALA A 16 6.46 8.33 -0.19
C ALA A 16 6.99 6.92 0.13
N LYS A 17 7.08 6.59 1.43
CA LYS A 17 7.51 5.26 1.88
C LYS A 17 6.27 4.37 2.07
N TYR A 18 5.94 3.63 1.03
CA TYR A 18 5.03 2.47 1.08
C TYR A 18 5.88 1.22 0.94
N ASN A 19 5.67 0.26 1.85
CA ASN A 19 6.40 -0.99 1.88
C ASN A 19 5.80 -2.02 0.94
N GLU A 20 4.48 -2.01 0.80
CA GLU A 20 3.70 -2.93 -0.02
C GLU A 20 2.53 -2.16 -0.64
N THR A 21 2.08 -2.60 -1.81
CA THR A 21 0.87 -2.08 -2.46
C THR A 21 -0.04 -3.23 -2.87
N PHE A 22 -1.30 -3.17 -2.46
CA PHE A 22 -2.33 -4.15 -2.79
C PHE A 22 -3.34 -3.51 -3.74
N PHE A 23 -3.30 -3.94 -5.01
CA PHE A 23 -4.25 -3.51 -6.02
C PHE A 23 -5.50 -4.39 -5.98
N ASN A 24 -6.65 -3.79 -6.22
CA ASN A 24 -7.93 -4.47 -6.33
C ASN A 24 -8.68 -3.89 -7.52
N GLU A 25 -9.11 -4.77 -8.43
CA GLU A 25 -9.81 -4.39 -9.67
C GLU A 25 -11.15 -3.69 -9.41
N THR A 26 -11.78 -3.96 -8.26
CA THR A 26 -13.07 -3.34 -7.89
C THR A 26 -12.93 -1.98 -7.22
N GLY A 27 -11.74 -1.64 -6.72
CA GLY A 27 -11.51 -0.44 -5.93
C GLY A 27 -11.23 0.80 -6.78
N ASP A 28 -11.85 1.92 -6.44
CA ASP A 28 -11.68 3.22 -7.10
C ASP A 28 -10.88 4.24 -6.26
N ARG A 29 -10.50 3.87 -5.03
CA ARG A 29 -9.78 4.75 -4.09
C ARG A 29 -8.56 4.07 -3.51
N PHE A 30 -7.62 4.89 -3.04
CA PHE A 30 -6.40 4.43 -2.39
C PHE A 30 -6.39 4.80 -0.91
N TYR A 31 -6.21 3.79 -0.07
CA TYR A 31 -6.08 3.91 1.38
C TYR A 31 -4.65 3.64 1.82
N LYS A 32 -4.17 4.44 2.76
CA LYS A 32 -2.93 4.21 3.47
C LYS A 32 -3.24 3.43 4.75
N ALA A 33 -2.80 2.17 4.79
CA ALA A 33 -2.85 1.33 5.97
C ALA A 33 -1.51 1.43 6.71
N LYS A 34 -1.54 1.85 7.98
CA LYS A 34 -0.37 1.81 8.86
C LYS A 34 -0.52 0.62 9.80
N LEU A 35 0.43 -0.30 9.75
CA LEU A 35 0.49 -1.48 10.60
C LEU A 35 1.68 -1.40 11.56
N TYR A 36 1.55 -2.03 12.71
CA TYR A 36 2.68 -2.38 13.56
C TYR A 36 2.90 -3.88 13.49
N PHE A 37 4.05 -4.28 12.97
CA PHE A 37 4.52 -5.66 13.10
C PHE A 37 5.10 -5.85 14.49
N ILE A 38 4.62 -6.87 15.18
CA ILE A 38 4.99 -7.19 16.55
C ILE A 38 5.96 -8.37 16.48
N THR A 39 7.17 -8.17 16.98
CA THR A 39 8.18 -9.21 17.06
C THR A 39 8.74 -9.25 18.47
N LEU A 40 9.05 -10.43 18.98
CA LEU A 40 9.67 -10.57 20.30
C LEU A 40 11.19 -10.50 20.17
N ASP A 41 11.85 -9.66 20.98
CA ASP A 41 13.31 -9.62 21.05
C ASP A 41 13.81 -10.78 21.91
N GLU A 42 14.47 -11.76 21.27
CA GLU A 42 14.98 -12.97 21.92
C GLU A 42 15.96 -12.70 23.08
N LYS A 43 16.59 -11.52 23.13
CA LYS A 43 17.53 -11.17 24.20
C LYS A 43 16.85 -10.59 25.44
N SER A 44 15.80 -9.80 25.24
CA SER A 44 15.16 -9.02 26.32
C SER A 44 13.77 -9.52 26.69
N GLY A 45 13.15 -10.36 25.85
CA GLY A 45 11.75 -10.77 25.98
C GLY A 45 10.76 -9.63 25.71
N ALA A 46 11.24 -8.44 25.32
CA ALA A 46 10.39 -7.28 25.08
C ALA A 46 9.77 -7.33 23.69
N GLU A 47 8.53 -6.86 23.59
CA GLU A 47 7.85 -6.67 22.31
C GLU A 47 8.44 -5.47 21.57
N LYS A 48 8.84 -5.69 20.32
CA LYS A 48 9.25 -4.64 19.40
C LYS A 48 8.15 -4.43 18.36
N LYS A 49 7.70 -3.17 18.24
CA LYS A 49 6.74 -2.74 17.22
C LYS A 49 7.45 -2.03 16.08
N THR A 50 7.31 -2.55 14.88
CA THR A 50 7.87 -1.94 13.66
C THR A 50 6.73 -1.37 12.82
N ALA A 51 6.76 -0.06 12.57
CA ALA A 51 5.75 0.62 11.77
C ALA A 51 5.98 0.38 10.27
N VAL A 52 4.94 -0.08 9.59
CA VAL A 52 4.92 -0.34 8.16
C VAL A 52 3.74 0.40 7.55
N ASN A 53 3.95 1.06 6.41
CA ASN A 53 2.85 1.68 5.66
C ASN A 53 2.61 0.87 4.38
N MET A 54 1.34 0.57 4.11
CA MET A 54 0.89 -0.13 2.92
C MET A 54 -0.11 0.74 2.18
N LEU A 55 -0.12 0.62 0.86
CA LEU A 55 -1.11 1.26 0.00
C LEU A 55 -2.12 0.21 -0.46
N VAL A 56 -3.40 0.48 -0.29
CA VAL A 56 -4.48 -0.48 -0.58
C VAL A 56 -5.48 0.18 -1.51
N GLN A 57 -5.81 -0.46 -2.63
CA GLN A 57 -6.89 -0.03 -3.49
C GLN A 57 -8.20 -0.70 -3.04
N ALA A 58 -9.24 0.09 -2.79
CA ALA A 58 -10.55 -0.38 -2.36
C ALA A 58 -11.61 0.70 -2.61
N SER A 59 -12.89 0.36 -2.57
CA SER A 59 -13.99 1.34 -2.66
C SER A 59 -14.46 1.83 -1.29
N THR A 60 -14.20 1.08 -0.22
CA THR A 60 -14.57 1.48 1.14
C THR A 60 -13.45 1.19 2.15
N LEU A 61 -13.51 1.84 3.30
CA LEU A 61 -12.57 1.62 4.41
C LEU A 61 -12.64 0.18 4.94
N ASN A 62 -13.85 -0.41 4.99
CA ASN A 62 -14.02 -1.79 5.44
C ASN A 62 -13.39 -2.77 4.46
N GLU A 63 -13.61 -2.59 3.16
CA GLU A 63 -12.99 -3.42 2.13
C GLU A 63 -11.46 -3.30 2.16
N ALA A 64 -10.92 -2.09 2.37
CA ALA A 64 -9.49 -1.90 2.54
C ALA A 64 -8.94 -2.66 3.76
N LEU A 65 -9.69 -2.69 4.86
CA LEU A 65 -9.32 -3.48 6.04
C LEU A 65 -9.35 -4.98 5.75
N ASP A 66 -10.41 -5.46 5.08
CA ASP A 66 -10.56 -6.89 4.74
C ASP A 66 -9.44 -7.38 3.81
N ILE A 67 -9.03 -6.54 2.85
CA ILE A 67 -7.89 -6.84 1.96
C ILE A 67 -6.61 -6.95 2.79
N VAL A 68 -6.33 -5.97 3.65
CA VAL A 68 -5.15 -5.99 4.53
C VAL A 68 -5.15 -7.23 5.40
N ASP A 69 -6.27 -7.56 6.04
CA ASP A 69 -6.39 -8.73 6.90
C ASP A 69 -6.17 -10.04 6.13
N THR A 70 -6.69 -10.13 4.90
CA THR A 70 -6.52 -11.28 4.02
C THR A 70 -5.07 -11.47 3.60
N GLU A 71 -4.39 -10.39 3.22
CA GLU A 71 -2.98 -10.44 2.83
C GLU A 71 -2.07 -10.73 4.03
N MET A 72 -2.32 -10.10 5.19
CA MET A 72 -1.51 -10.32 6.39
C MET A 72 -1.70 -11.71 6.99
N LYS A 73 -2.87 -12.34 6.85
CA LYS A 73 -3.06 -13.75 7.25
C LYS A 73 -2.11 -14.70 6.51
N LYS A 74 -1.63 -14.34 5.31
CA LYS A 74 -0.66 -15.16 4.56
C LYS A 74 0.76 -15.08 5.11
N THR A 75 1.11 -14.02 5.85
CA THR A 75 2.50 -13.76 6.25
C THR A 75 2.89 -14.40 7.58
N MET A 76 1.94 -14.98 8.35
CA MET A 76 2.16 -15.54 9.70
C MET A 76 2.86 -14.58 10.68
N ILE A 77 2.89 -13.27 10.38
CA ILE A 77 3.49 -12.25 11.22
C ILE A 77 2.39 -11.69 12.13
N ASP A 78 2.69 -11.56 13.43
CA ASP A 78 1.82 -10.83 14.34
C ASP A 78 1.80 -9.34 14.00
N TYR A 79 0.62 -8.78 13.81
CA TYR A 79 0.46 -7.37 13.48
C TYR A 79 -0.74 -6.75 14.20
N SER A 80 -0.74 -5.43 14.26
CA SER A 80 -1.90 -4.63 14.65
C SER A 80 -2.09 -3.46 13.71
N VAL A 81 -3.34 -3.16 13.37
CA VAL A 81 -3.70 -2.00 12.54
C VAL A 81 -3.63 -0.75 13.40
N ALA A 82 -2.74 0.17 13.04
CA ALA A 82 -2.54 1.43 13.75
C ALA A 82 -3.43 2.55 13.21
N ALA A 83 -3.61 2.61 11.89
CA ALA A 83 -4.48 3.57 11.22
C ALA A 83 -4.82 3.09 9.82
N LEU A 84 -5.99 3.47 9.33
CA LEU A 84 -6.41 3.30 7.95
C LEU A 84 -7.04 4.61 7.48
N THR A 85 -6.45 5.24 6.48
CA THR A 85 -6.84 6.58 6.02
C THR A 85 -6.92 6.67 4.51
N GLU A 86 -8.00 7.24 3.97
CA GLU A 86 -8.11 7.55 2.55
C GLU A 86 -7.02 8.55 2.14
N THR A 87 -6.44 8.36 0.96
CA THR A 87 -5.37 9.20 0.42
C THR A 87 -5.90 10.06 -0.72
N PRO A 88 -5.29 11.22 -1.01
CA PRO A 88 -5.62 12.03 -2.19
C PRO A 88 -5.02 11.46 -3.49
N ILE A 89 -4.54 10.22 -3.50
CA ILE A 89 -3.97 9.58 -4.68
C ILE A 89 -5.12 9.18 -5.60
N MET A 90 -5.06 9.64 -6.85
CA MET A 90 -6.05 9.33 -7.88
C MET A 90 -5.64 8.11 -8.72
N ASP A 91 -4.37 8.08 -9.14
CA ASP A 91 -3.82 7.02 -9.99
C ASP A 91 -2.45 6.59 -9.47
N VAL A 92 -2.16 5.30 -9.61
CA VAL A 92 -0.85 4.71 -9.36
C VAL A 92 -0.37 4.08 -10.66
N PHE A 93 0.82 4.45 -11.10
CA PHE A 93 1.47 3.88 -12.28
C PHE A 93 2.64 3.01 -11.83
N PRO A 94 2.47 1.68 -11.76
CA PRO A 94 3.56 0.78 -11.43
C PRO A 94 4.69 0.93 -12.44
N TYR A 95 5.92 1.02 -11.93
CA TYR A 95 7.08 0.98 -12.80
C TYR A 95 7.36 -0.47 -13.20
N VAL A 96 7.04 -0.81 -14.44
CA VAL A 96 7.44 -2.08 -15.05
C VAL A 96 8.81 -1.88 -15.68
N GLY A 97 9.83 -2.52 -15.10
CA GLY A 97 11.19 -2.47 -15.63
C GLY A 97 11.25 -3.05 -17.05
N GLU A 98 12.23 -2.61 -17.85
CA GLU A 98 12.37 -3.04 -19.25
C GLU A 98 12.51 -4.57 -19.43
N GLN A 99 12.91 -5.30 -18.38
CA GLN A 99 13.06 -6.76 -18.41
C GLN A 99 11.73 -7.54 -18.32
N GLU A 100 10.65 -6.93 -17.81
CA GLU A 100 9.35 -7.60 -17.70
C GLU A 100 8.51 -7.44 -18.98
N LYS A 101 8.76 -6.40 -19.79
CA LYS A 101 8.07 -6.19 -21.08
C LYS A 101 8.33 -7.29 -22.11
N GLN A 102 9.43 -8.04 -22.01
CA GLN A 102 9.77 -9.12 -22.94
C GLN A 102 9.11 -10.47 -22.62
N LYS A 103 8.43 -10.62 -21.47
CA LYS A 103 7.73 -11.87 -21.11
C LYS A 103 6.27 -11.91 -21.53
N GLU A 104 5.71 -10.79 -21.99
CA GLU A 104 4.31 -10.67 -22.40
C GLU A 104 4.12 -10.50 -23.93
N GLU A 105 5.19 -10.58 -24.73
CA GLU A 105 5.13 -10.69 -26.20
C GLU A 105 5.33 -12.14 -26.68
#